data_AF-A0A8T7BHI0-F1
#
_entry.id   AF-A0A8T7BHI0-F1
#
_cell.length_a   1.000
_cell.length_b   1.000
_cell.length_c   1.000
_cell.angle_alpha   90.00
_cell.angle_beta   90.00
_cell.angle_gamma   90.00
#
_symmetry.space_group_name_H-M   'P 1'
#
loop_
_entity.id
_entity.type
_entity.pdbx_description
1 polymer ?
#
loop_
_entity_poly.entity_id
_entity_poly.type
_entity_poly.pdbx_seq_one_letter_code
_entity_poly.pdbx_strand_id
1 'polypeptide(L)'
;MTTVDQILIILGTFLPLLGTGLTIILARMFTGRLRWLSLFIIPALTMVFCWVWAGFIWRDGNMLAAALFFIYLISLVIYYPILIVSALIMLKNNNRARQSGIIDSE
;
A
#
# COMPACT_ATOMS: atom_id res chain seq x y z
N MET A 1 29.46 -13.87 -6.89
CA MET A 1 28.24 -13.05 -6.96
C MET A 1 27.99 -12.74 -8.43
N THR A 2 26.87 -13.18 -8.98
CA THR A 2 26.57 -12.99 -10.40
C THR A 2 25.97 -11.60 -10.63
N THR A 3 26.04 -11.09 -11.87
CA THR A 3 25.38 -9.82 -12.25
C THR A 3 23.88 -9.83 -11.97
N VAL A 4 23.24 -11.01 -12.07
CA VAL A 4 21.83 -11.22 -11.76
C VAL A 4 21.53 -10.99 -10.27
N ASP A 5 22.39 -11.47 -9.37
CA ASP A 5 22.23 -11.27 -7.92
C ASP A 5 22.27 -9.78 -7.54
N GLN A 6 23.17 -9.02 -8.18
CA GLN A 6 23.29 -7.57 -7.95
C GLN A 6 22.04 -6.81 -8.39
N ILE A 7 21.47 -7.17 -9.54
CA ILE A 7 20.23 -6.56 -10.04
C ILE A 7 19.08 -6.86 -9.07
N LEU A 8 18.96 -8.09 -8.57
CA LEU A 8 17.91 -8.46 -7.61
C LEU A 8 18.04 -7.71 -6.28
N ILE A 9 19.27 -7.49 -5.79
CA ILE A 9 19.52 -6.72 -4.57
C ILE A 9 19.09 -5.26 -4.76
N ILE A 10 19.50 -4.63 -5.87
CA ILE A 10 19.13 -3.23 -6.16
C ILE A 10 17.61 -3.12 -6.29
N LEU A 11 16.99 -3.96 -7.13
CA LEU A 11 15.55 -3.94 -7.38
C LEU A 11 14.75 -4.16 -6.08
N GLY A 12 15.19 -5.11 -5.26
CA GLY A 12 14.54 -5.44 -4.00
C GLY A 12 14.76 -4.38 -2.90
N THR A 13 15.88 -3.66 -2.92
CA THR A 13 16.14 -2.55 -1.97
C THR A 13 15.10 -1.44 -2.13
N PHE A 14 14.74 -1.11 -3.38
CA PHE A 14 13.79 -0.06 -3.69
C PHE A 14 12.34 -0.56 -3.78
N LEU A 15 12.08 -1.85 -3.55
CA LEU A 15 10.75 -2.43 -3.65
C LEU A 15 9.69 -1.71 -2.78
N PRO A 16 9.98 -1.34 -1.51
CA PRO A 16 9.02 -0.59 -0.69
C PRO A 16 8.64 0.76 -1.30
N LEU A 17 9.61 1.45 -1.92
CA LEU A 17 9.41 2.74 -2.59
C LEU A 17 8.63 2.59 -3.90
N LEU A 18 8.95 1.56 -4.68
CA LEU A 18 8.21 1.24 -5.91
C LEU A 18 6.76 0.89 -5.60
N GLY A 19 6.50 0.11 -4.57
CA GLY A 19 5.14 -0.24 -4.15
C GLY A 19 4.33 0.95 -3.64
N THR A 20 4.95 1.88 -2.90
CA THR A 20 4.29 3.13 -2.51
C THR A 20 3.96 4.00 -3.71
N GLY A 21 4.91 4.19 -4.63
CA GLY A 21 4.69 4.95 -5.86
C GLY A 21 3.56 4.34 -6.71
N LEU A 22 3.56 3.02 -6.89
CA LEU A 22 2.51 2.31 -7.62
C LEU A 22 1.14 2.47 -6.95
N THR A 23 1.08 2.40 -5.61
CA THR A 23 -0.17 2.62 -4.87
C THR A 23 -0.74 4.01 -5.14
N ILE A 24 0.09 5.05 -5.12
CA ILE A 24 -0.34 6.44 -5.37
C ILE A 24 -0.86 6.60 -6.81
N ILE A 25 -0.13 6.04 -7.79
CA ILE A 25 -0.51 6.10 -9.21
C ILE A 25 -1.87 5.41 -9.41
N LEU A 26 -2.02 4.17 -8.93
CA LEU A 26 -3.26 3.41 -9.09
C LEU A 26 -4.43 4.04 -8.32
N ALA A 27 -4.19 4.61 -7.14
CA ALA A 27 -5.21 5.32 -6.38
C ALA A 27 -5.69 6.60 -7.10
N ARG A 28 -4.85 7.20 -7.94
CA ARG A 28 -5.20 8.37 -8.76
C ARG A 28 -5.89 7.98 -10.07
N MET A 29 -5.52 6.84 -10.65
CA MET A 29 -6.12 6.32 -11.89
C MET A 29 -7.51 5.72 -11.66
N PHE A 30 -7.74 5.06 -10.52
CA PHE A 30 -9.01 4.42 -10.23
C PHE A 30 -9.95 5.31 -9.42
N THR A 31 -11.26 5.05 -9.57
CA THR A 31 -12.33 5.72 -8.81
C THR A 31 -13.21 4.70 -8.11
N GLY A 32 -13.98 5.16 -7.11
CA GLY A 32 -14.93 4.31 -6.37
C GLY A 32 -14.27 3.10 -5.71
N ARG A 33 -14.84 1.90 -5.92
CA ARG A 33 -14.40 0.65 -5.27
C ARG A 33 -12.98 0.21 -5.68
N LEU A 34 -12.60 0.43 -6.94
CA LEU A 34 -11.28 0.03 -7.45
C LEU A 34 -10.14 0.84 -6.82
N ARG A 35 -10.39 2.11 -6.49
CA ARG A 35 -9.45 2.95 -5.74
C ARG A 35 -9.22 2.41 -4.33
N TRP A 36 -10.27 2.00 -3.64
CA TRP A 36 -10.14 1.44 -2.29
C TRP A 36 -9.42 0.10 -2.30
N LEU A 37 -9.69 -0.73 -3.31
CA LEU A 37 -8.96 -1.99 -3.50
C LEU A 37 -7.47 -1.75 -3.77
N SER A 38 -7.11 -0.80 -4.63
CA SER A 38 -5.69 -0.51 -4.89
C SER A 38 -4.96 0.03 -3.65
N LEU A 39 -5.62 0.88 -2.86
CA LEU A 39 -5.09 1.39 -1.59
C LEU A 39 -4.87 0.29 -0.54
N PHE A 40 -5.67 -0.79 -0.55
CA PHE A 40 -5.50 -1.91 0.39
C PHE A 40 -4.52 -2.98 -0.10
N ILE A 41 -4.69 -3.41 -1.34
CA ILE A 41 -4.05 -4.61 -1.90
C ILE A 41 -2.61 -4.34 -2.31
N ILE A 42 -2.33 -3.21 -2.95
CA ILE A 42 -0.99 -2.93 -3.48
C ILE A 42 0.05 -2.80 -2.36
N PRO A 43 -0.24 -2.09 -1.24
CA PRO A 43 0.69 -2.07 -0.12
C PRO A 43 0.87 -3.46 0.53
N ALA A 44 -0.20 -4.24 0.68
CA ALA A 44 -0.12 -5.60 1.22
C ALA A 44 0.75 -6.52 0.34
N LEU A 45 0.56 -6.47 -0.99
CA LEU A 45 1.38 -7.22 -1.94
C LEU A 45 2.85 -6.79 -1.87
N THR A 46 3.11 -5.49 -1.78
CA THR A 46 4.48 -4.97 -1.65
C THR A 46 5.16 -5.52 -0.40
N MET A 47 4.45 -5.56 0.74
CA MET A 47 4.96 -6.17 1.97
C MET A 47 5.28 -7.65 1.78
N VAL A 48 4.36 -8.41 1.16
CA VAL A 48 4.57 -9.85 0.90
C VAL A 48 5.77 -10.07 0.01
N PHE A 49 5.94 -9.29 -1.06
CA PHE A 49 7.10 -9.41 -1.93
C PHE A 49 8.42 -9.06 -1.21
N CYS A 50 8.43 -8.02 -0.38
CA CYS A 50 9.59 -7.70 0.46
C CYS A 50 9.94 -8.86 1.39
N TRP A 51 8.93 -9.52 1.98
CA TRP A 51 9.12 -10.66 2.87
C TRP A 51 9.63 -11.91 2.15
N VAL A 52 9.09 -12.23 0.98
CA VAL A 52 9.50 -13.41 0.19
C VAL A 52 10.94 -13.27 -0.31
N TRP A 53 11.35 -12.08 -0.71
CA TRP A 53 12.70 -11.83 -1.21
C TRP A 53 13.69 -11.33 -0.17
N ALA A 54 13.29 -11.26 1.08
CA ALA A 54 14.10 -10.70 2.16
C ALA A 54 15.46 -11.41 2.32
N GLY A 55 15.50 -12.74 2.11
CA GLY A 55 16.76 -13.49 2.13
C GLY A 55 17.76 -13.11 1.02
N PHE A 56 17.27 -12.66 -0.14
CA PHE A 56 18.11 -12.14 -1.22
C PHE A 56 18.48 -10.68 -0.99
N ILE A 57 17.54 -9.89 -0.48
CA ILE A 57 17.67 -8.44 -0.29
C ILE A 57 18.61 -8.09 0.88
N TRP A 58 18.53 -8.85 1.98
CA TRP A 58 19.37 -8.67 3.17
C TRP A 58 20.72 -9.39 3.09
N ARG A 59 20.97 -10.09 1.99
CA ARG A 59 22.29 -10.67 1.72
C ARG A 59 23.35 -9.55 1.74
N ASP A 60 24.53 -9.88 2.24
CA ASP A 60 25.66 -8.95 2.39
C ASP A 60 25.41 -7.75 3.32
N GLY A 61 24.39 -7.83 4.19
CA GLY A 61 24.18 -6.83 5.24
C GLY A 61 23.66 -5.49 4.71
N ASN A 62 22.84 -5.51 3.66
CA ASN A 62 22.24 -4.32 3.07
C ASN A 62 21.30 -3.59 4.07
N MET A 63 21.89 -2.71 4.86
CA MET A 63 21.20 -1.93 5.90
C MET A 63 20.20 -0.94 5.31
N LEU A 64 20.42 -0.46 4.09
CA LEU A 64 19.49 0.45 3.42
C LEU A 64 18.15 -0.23 3.14
N ALA A 65 18.18 -1.45 2.59
CA ALA A 65 16.97 -2.22 2.35
C ALA A 65 16.21 -2.55 3.65
N ALA A 66 16.94 -2.91 4.71
CA ALA A 66 16.37 -3.10 6.03
C ALA A 66 15.69 -1.83 6.57
N ALA A 67 16.37 -0.69 6.49
CA ALA A 67 15.83 0.59 6.95
C ALA A 67 14.57 0.99 6.17
N LEU A 68 14.59 0.89 4.84
CA LEU A 68 13.44 1.19 3.99
C LEU A 68 12.25 0.26 4.30
N PHE A 69 12.51 -1.03 4.51
CA PHE A 69 11.47 -1.97 4.89
C PHE A 69 10.89 -1.68 6.28
N PHE A 70 11.72 -1.32 7.26
CA PHE A 70 11.25 -0.93 8.59
C PHE A 70 10.40 0.34 8.57
N ILE A 71 10.86 1.38 7.87
CA ILE A 71 10.09 2.61 7.66
C ILE A 71 8.75 2.29 6.99
N TYR A 72 8.78 1.40 5.99
CA TYR A 72 7.58 0.95 5.31
C TYR A 72 6.61 0.22 6.24
N LEU A 73 7.09 -0.71 7.08
CA LEU A 73 6.26 -1.41 8.07
C LEU A 73 5.62 -0.45 9.06
N ILE A 74 6.39 0.47 9.63
CA ILE A 74 5.85 1.49 10.56
C ILE A 74 4.81 2.35 9.84
N SER A 75 5.08 2.72 8.59
CA SER A 75 4.13 3.46 7.76
C SER A 75 2.82 2.69 7.56
N LEU A 76 2.88 1.37 7.32
CA LEU A 76 1.68 0.52 7.19
C LEU A 76 0.86 0.46 8.47
N VAL A 77 1.50 0.38 9.64
CA VAL A 77 0.84 0.39 10.96
C VAL A 77 0.02 1.66 11.16
N ILE A 78 0.49 2.80 10.67
CA ILE A 78 -0.23 4.08 10.75
C ILE A 78 -1.25 4.22 9.61
N TYR A 79 -0.88 3.77 8.41
CA TYR A 79 -1.65 3.91 7.18
C TYR A 79 -2.98 3.16 7.22
N TYR A 80 -2.99 1.88 7.62
CA TYR A 80 -4.21 1.06 7.60
C TYR A 80 -5.31 1.58 8.54
N PRO A 81 -5.03 1.99 9.79
CA PRO A 81 -6.03 2.64 10.64
C PRO A 81 -6.66 3.88 10.02
N ILE A 82 -5.85 4.75 9.41
CA ILE A 82 -6.34 5.97 8.73
C ILE A 82 -7.23 5.58 7.54
N LEU A 83 -6.83 4.57 6.78
CA LEU A 83 -7.60 4.06 5.65
C LEU A 83 -8.96 3.48 6.09
N ILE A 84 -9.00 2.76 7.20
CA ILE A 84 -10.25 2.21 7.77
C ILE A 84 -11.16 3.34 8.25
N VAL A 85 -10.64 4.32 9.00
CA VAL A 85 -11.42 5.45 9.49
C VAL A 85 -12.01 6.27 8.34
N SER A 86 -11.22 6.55 7.31
CA SER A 86 -11.70 7.27 6.12
C SER A 86 -12.77 6.49 5.35
N ALA A 87 -12.63 5.17 5.22
CA ALA A 87 -13.66 4.32 4.61
C ALA A 87 -14.97 4.33 5.42
N LEU A 88 -14.89 4.27 6.76
CA LEU A 88 -16.06 4.33 7.65
C LEU A 88 -16.78 5.67 7.55
N ILE A 89 -16.05 6.78 7.51
CA ILE A 89 -16.61 8.13 7.35
C ILE A 89 -17.34 8.23 5.99
N MET A 90 -16.72 7.76 4.92
CA MET A 90 -17.34 7.78 3.58
C MET A 90 -18.61 6.93 3.53
N LEU A 91 -18.60 5.73 4.13
CA LEU A 91 -19.77 4.86 4.20
C LEU A 91 -20.92 5.50 4.99
N LYS A 92 -20.61 6.10 6.15
CA LYS A 92 -21.60 6.82 6.98
C LYS A 92 -22.23 7.98 6.22
N ASN A 93 -21.43 8.76 5.50
CA ASN A 93 -21.93 9.89 4.71
C ASN A 93 -22.84 9.44 3.55
N ASN A 94 -22.48 8.35 2.87
CA ASN A 94 -23.28 7.81 1.77
C ASN A 94 -24.65 7.30 2.25
N ASN A 95 -24.71 6.68 3.43
CA ASN A 95 -25.97 6.21 4.02
C ASN A 95 -26.90 7.37 4.42
N ARG A 96 -26.36 8.48 4.94
CA ARG A 96 -27.15 9.67 5.27
C ARG A 96 -27.77 10.32 4.04
N ALA A 97 -26.99 10.46 2.96
CA ALA A 97 -27.48 11.04 1.70
C ALA A 97 -28.62 10.20 1.08
N ARG A 98 -28.56 8.88 1.21
CA ARG A 98 -29.65 7.99 0.78
C ARG A 98 -30.92 8.16 1.61
N GLN A 99 -30.81 8.38 2.91
CA GLN A 99 -31.98 8.56 3.79
C GLN A 99 -32.69 9.90 3.54
N SER A 100 -31.95 10.99 3.34
CA SER A 100 -32.56 12.30 3.05
C SER A 100 -33.30 12.32 1.72
N GLY A 101 -32.73 11.71 0.67
CA GLY A 101 -33.38 11.66 -0.64
C GLY A 101 -34.65 10.80 -0.72
N ILE A 102 -34.90 9.92 0.25
CA ILE A 102 -36.16 9.18 0.37
C ILE A 102 -37.24 10.07 1.00
N ILE A 103 -36.88 10.83 2.04
CA ILE A 103 -37.81 11.69 2.79
C ILE A 103 -38.32 12.86 1.92
N ASP A 104 -37.51 13.39 1.01
CA ASP A 104 -37.90 14.52 0.13
C ASP A 104 -38.79 14.09 -1.05
N SER A 105 -39.09 12.80 -1.20
CA SER A 105 -39.88 12.22 -2.32
C SER A 105 -41.26 11.70 -1.93
N GLU A 106 -41.65 11.87 -0.66
CA GLU A 106 -42.99 11.62 -0.12
C GLU A 106 -43.78 12.93 0.04
#